data_AF-A0A418FM00-F1
#
_entry.id   AF-A0A418FM00-F1
#
_cell.length_a   1.000
_cell.length_b   1.000
_cell.length_c   1.000
_cell.angle_alpha   90.00
_cell.angle_beta   90.00
_cell.angle_gamma   90.00
#
_symmetry.space_group_name_H-M   'P 1'
#
loop_
_entity.id
_entity.type
_entity.pdbx_description
1 polymer ?
#
loop_
_entity_poly.entity_id
_entity_poly.type
_entity_poly.pdbx_seq_one_letter_code
_entity_poly.pdbx_strand_id
1 'polypeptide(L)'
;MDTGMVLAQLRLPDGDASHVATFLSELRTLAASESTTAAIHTTLKGLPAALEKAVYVYEKYPLIIDETGQAAQFFKYQRGCFLMAGNPADVTESVLRRSLVAALRLGTTMTLCLDKLAGLELDHFFSDEWFPSQVLNRHEFSKPEVWAPLLRPLTGKQGEGDPDASLFLPSDAFKFVVLCGNISPPPRTLERMCLIRVQSQDTMKDSQDDTAGGSVAAALGLREVSSV
;
A
#
# COMPACT_ATOMS: atom_id res chain seq x y z
N MET A 1 18.51 7.65 4.77
CA MET A 1 19.81 8.32 4.58
C MET A 1 19.87 9.50 5.50
N ASP A 2 20.93 9.59 6.29
CA ASP A 2 21.12 10.62 7.31
C ASP A 2 21.28 12.01 6.65
N THR A 3 20.58 13.02 7.16
CA THR A 3 20.53 14.37 6.57
C THR A 3 21.92 15.02 6.50
N GLY A 4 22.81 14.65 7.42
CA GLY A 4 24.21 15.09 7.40
C GLY A 4 25.02 14.57 6.22
N MET A 5 24.66 13.41 5.64
CA MET A 5 25.42 12.78 4.56
C MET A 5 25.16 13.44 3.21
N VAL A 6 23.95 13.97 2.99
CA VAL A 6 23.57 14.70 1.76
C VAL A 6 24.18 16.10 1.74
N LEU A 7 24.20 16.78 2.89
CA LEU A 7 24.84 18.09 3.04
C LEU A 7 26.37 18.03 2.85
N ALA A 8 27.02 16.93 3.24
CA ALA A 8 28.47 16.76 3.07
C ALA A 8 28.91 16.55 1.60
N GLN A 9 28.01 16.08 0.72
CA GLN A 9 28.30 15.90 -0.72
C GLN A 9 28.13 17.18 -1.53
N LEU A 10 27.29 18.10 -1.07
CA LEU A 10 27.14 19.44 -1.62
C LEU A 10 28.18 20.34 -0.92
N ARG A 11 29.31 20.66 -1.56
CA ARG A 11 30.33 21.59 -1.03
C ARG A 11 29.77 23.02 -0.89
N LEU A 12 28.85 23.22 0.04
CA LEU A 12 28.18 24.48 0.31
C LEU A 12 29.00 25.32 1.30
N PRO A 13 29.04 26.66 1.15
CA PRO A 13 29.64 27.55 2.15
C PRO A 13 28.95 27.37 3.51
N ASP A 14 29.71 27.41 4.61
CA ASP A 14 29.26 27.12 5.99
C ASP A 14 28.03 27.95 6.46
N GLY A 15 27.70 29.06 5.80
CA GLY A 15 26.53 29.90 6.10
C GLY A 15 25.19 29.42 5.52
N ASP A 16 25.21 28.55 4.50
CA ASP A 16 24.00 28.11 3.78
C ASP A 16 23.47 26.75 4.25
N ALA A 17 24.28 25.98 4.99
CA ALA A 17 23.92 24.64 5.44
C ALA A 17 22.69 24.62 6.36
N SER A 18 22.54 25.62 7.24
CA SER A 18 21.37 25.74 8.12
C SER A 18 20.09 26.05 7.34
N HIS A 19 20.17 26.92 6.33
CA HIS A 19 19.04 27.29 5.48
C HIS A 19 18.58 26.10 4.63
N VAL A 20 19.52 25.33 4.08
CA VAL A 20 19.22 24.10 3.33
C VAL A 20 18.62 23.03 4.23
N ALA A 21 19.11 22.87 5.46
CA ALA A 21 18.54 21.93 6.43
C ALA A 21 17.10 22.30 6.80
N THR A 22 16.82 23.59 7.06
CA THR A 22 15.46 24.08 7.33
C THR A 22 14.56 23.88 6.13
N PHE A 23 15.00 24.25 4.92
CA PHE A 23 14.23 24.04 3.69
C PHE A 23 13.92 22.57 3.42
N LEU A 24 14.88 21.67 3.62
CA LEU A 24 14.66 20.22 3.49
C LEU A 24 13.71 19.69 4.56
N SER A 25 13.77 20.23 5.78
CA SER A 25 12.82 19.91 6.84
C SER A 25 11.42 20.39 6.47
N GLU A 26 11.29 21.63 5.98
CA GLU A 26 10.04 22.23 5.54
C GLU A 26 9.44 21.42 4.38
N LEU A 27 10.24 21.07 3.37
CA LEU A 27 9.86 20.16 2.28
C LEU A 27 9.39 18.80 2.79
N ARG A 28 10.07 18.21 3.78
CA ARG A 28 9.63 16.94 4.39
C ARG A 28 8.30 17.10 5.10
N THR A 29 8.08 18.17 5.85
CA THR A 29 6.78 18.46 6.49
C THR A 29 5.69 18.75 5.48
N LEU A 30 5.97 19.47 4.39
CA LEU A 30 5.02 19.73 3.32
C LEU A 30 4.65 18.43 2.60
N ALA A 31 5.65 17.62 2.22
CA ALA A 31 5.45 16.31 1.63
C ALA A 31 4.72 15.34 2.57
N ALA A 32 4.99 15.39 3.88
CA ALA A 32 4.26 14.63 4.88
C ALA A 32 2.80 15.08 4.99
N SER A 33 2.54 16.40 4.94
CA SER A 33 1.19 16.96 5.00
C SER A 33 0.36 16.65 3.74
N GLU A 34 0.97 16.70 2.55
CA GLU A 34 0.35 16.32 1.27
C GLU A 34 0.14 14.80 1.15
N SER A 35 0.98 13.99 1.81
CA SER A 35 0.91 12.52 1.77
C SER A 35 -0.02 11.90 2.82
N THR A 36 -0.67 12.70 3.69
CA THR A 36 -1.63 12.19 4.69
C THR A 36 -2.95 11.76 4.05
N THR A 37 -2.92 10.66 3.29
CA THR A 37 -4.12 9.99 2.81
C THR A 37 -4.92 9.51 4.03
N ALA A 38 -6.12 10.08 4.23
CA ALA A 38 -6.97 9.69 5.34
C ALA A 38 -7.26 8.18 5.29
N ALA A 39 -7.08 7.50 6.43
CA ALA A 39 -7.33 6.08 6.55
C ALA A 39 -8.79 5.75 6.18
N ILE A 40 -9.00 4.74 5.35
CA ILE A 40 -10.34 4.27 5.00
C ILE A 40 -10.78 3.25 6.05
N HIS A 41 -11.83 3.55 6.80
CA HIS A 41 -12.48 2.57 7.65
C HIS A 41 -13.58 1.88 6.84
N THR A 42 -13.63 0.55 6.87
CA THR A 42 -14.67 -0.22 6.19
C THR A 42 -15.00 -1.52 6.92
N THR A 43 -16.13 -2.12 6.57
CA THR A 43 -16.42 -3.53 6.89
C THR A 43 -15.93 -4.43 5.75
N LEU A 44 -15.90 -5.74 5.96
CA LEU A 44 -15.52 -6.72 4.93
C LEU A 44 -16.37 -6.57 3.64
N LYS A 45 -17.68 -6.28 3.79
CA LYS A 45 -18.59 -6.06 2.64
C LYS A 45 -18.22 -4.83 1.83
N GLY A 46 -17.71 -3.78 2.48
CA GLY A 46 -17.28 -2.54 1.83
C GLY A 46 -15.84 -2.59 1.29
N LEU A 47 -15.08 -3.65 1.60
CA LEU A 47 -13.69 -3.78 1.20
C LEU A 47 -13.46 -3.60 -0.31
N PRO A 48 -14.25 -4.20 -1.23
CA PRO A 48 -14.06 -3.97 -2.66
C PRO A 48 -14.10 -2.49 -3.05
N ALA A 49 -15.08 -1.73 -2.56
CA ALA A 49 -15.20 -0.31 -2.84
C ALA A 49 -14.05 0.50 -2.23
N ALA A 50 -13.57 0.10 -1.04
CA ALA A 50 -12.41 0.72 -0.41
C ALA A 50 -11.12 0.49 -1.23
N LEU A 51 -10.93 -0.70 -1.82
CA LEU A 51 -9.81 -0.99 -2.72
C LEU A 51 -9.84 -0.10 -3.97
N GLU A 52 -11.01 0.05 -4.60
CA GLU A 52 -11.15 0.95 -5.76
C GLU A 52 -10.86 2.40 -5.36
N LYS A 53 -11.37 2.86 -4.21
CA LYS A 53 -11.12 4.22 -3.72
C LYS A 53 -9.62 4.48 -3.47
N ALA A 54 -8.93 3.54 -2.83
CA ALA A 54 -7.49 3.63 -2.62
C ALA A 54 -6.72 3.79 -3.94
N VAL A 55 -7.00 2.93 -4.93
CA VAL A 55 -6.23 2.89 -6.17
C VAL A 55 -6.59 4.03 -7.12
N TYR A 56 -7.86 4.37 -7.28
CA TYR A 56 -8.33 5.29 -8.33
C TYR A 56 -8.66 6.70 -7.84
N VAL A 57 -8.81 6.90 -6.52
CA VAL A 57 -9.04 8.24 -5.95
C VAL A 57 -7.79 8.75 -5.24
N TYR A 58 -7.12 7.89 -4.47
CA TYR A 58 -5.90 8.27 -3.76
C TYR A 58 -4.61 7.89 -4.47
N GLU A 59 -4.70 7.24 -5.64
CA GLU A 59 -3.56 6.84 -6.47
C GLU A 59 -2.47 6.07 -5.71
N LYS A 60 -2.86 5.35 -4.64
CA LYS A 60 -1.99 4.56 -3.78
C LYS A 60 -2.52 3.14 -3.64
N TYR A 61 -1.62 2.17 -3.62
CA TYR A 61 -2.01 0.78 -3.42
C TYR A 61 -2.50 0.52 -1.98
N PRO A 62 -3.47 -0.39 -1.77
CA PRO A 62 -4.03 -0.65 -0.46
C PRO A 62 -3.08 -1.36 0.52
N LEU A 63 -3.00 -0.83 1.73
CA LEU A 63 -2.43 -1.48 2.91
C LEU A 63 -3.55 -1.75 3.90
N ILE A 64 -3.83 -3.02 4.17
CA ILE A 64 -4.99 -3.44 4.95
C ILE A 64 -4.57 -3.85 6.35
N ILE A 65 -5.27 -3.34 7.36
CA ILE A 65 -5.27 -3.88 8.72
C ILE A 65 -6.58 -4.62 8.90
N ASP A 66 -6.50 -5.93 9.10
CA ASP A 66 -7.66 -6.78 9.30
C ASP A 66 -7.88 -7.08 10.79
N GLU A 67 -8.80 -6.33 11.40
CA GLU A 67 -9.20 -6.53 12.80
C GLU A 67 -10.17 -7.71 12.96
N THR A 68 -10.79 -8.15 11.84
CA THR A 68 -11.79 -9.23 11.82
C THR A 68 -11.20 -10.63 11.60
N GLY A 69 -9.99 -10.71 11.02
CA GLY A 69 -9.35 -11.94 10.58
C GLY A 69 -9.98 -12.57 9.32
N GLN A 70 -10.90 -11.88 8.65
CA GLN A 70 -11.66 -12.38 7.50
C GLN A 70 -11.17 -11.85 6.16
N ALA A 71 -10.41 -10.74 6.13
CA ALA A 71 -9.90 -10.17 4.89
C ALA A 71 -8.91 -11.11 4.20
N ALA A 72 -8.11 -11.86 4.95
CA ALA A 72 -7.22 -12.89 4.37
C ALA A 72 -8.00 -13.94 3.57
N GLN A 73 -9.13 -14.42 4.11
CA GLN A 73 -10.00 -15.36 3.40
C GLN A 73 -10.63 -14.72 2.17
N PHE A 74 -11.09 -13.47 2.29
CA PHE A 74 -11.61 -12.73 1.15
C PHE A 74 -10.62 -12.73 -0.03
N PHE A 75 -9.35 -12.35 0.18
CA PHE A 75 -8.36 -12.35 -0.90
C PHE A 75 -7.99 -13.73 -1.43
N LYS A 76 -7.99 -14.77 -0.58
CA LYS A 76 -7.76 -16.15 -1.01
C LYS A 76 -8.83 -16.66 -1.98
N TYR A 77 -10.07 -16.18 -1.85
CA TYR A 77 -11.18 -16.56 -2.74
C TYR A 77 -11.36 -15.62 -3.94
N GLN A 78 -10.67 -14.47 -3.96
CA GLN A 78 -10.65 -13.61 -5.15
C GLN A 78 -9.69 -14.14 -6.21
N ARG A 79 -9.96 -13.81 -7.48
CA ARG A 79 -9.04 -14.09 -8.58
C ARG A 79 -7.76 -13.26 -8.40
N GLY A 80 -6.61 -13.92 -8.36
CA GLY A 80 -5.31 -13.27 -8.19
C GLY A 80 -4.29 -14.21 -7.58
N CYS A 81 -3.20 -13.65 -7.05
CA CYS A 81 -2.23 -14.41 -6.26
C CYS A 81 -2.22 -13.93 -4.82
N PHE A 82 -2.17 -14.88 -3.89
CA PHE A 82 -2.08 -14.63 -2.45
C PHE A 82 -0.80 -15.27 -1.94
N LEU A 83 0.16 -14.44 -1.53
CA LEU A 83 1.46 -14.86 -1.03
C LEU A 83 1.55 -14.62 0.46
N MET A 84 2.01 -15.61 1.23
CA MET A 84 2.17 -15.48 2.67
C MET A 84 3.64 -15.18 3.00
N ALA A 85 3.93 -13.98 3.50
CA ALA A 85 5.30 -13.56 3.79
C ALA A 85 5.98 -14.43 4.86
N GLY A 86 5.21 -15.01 5.78
CA GLY A 86 5.72 -15.96 6.77
C GLY A 86 6.14 -17.31 6.20
N ASN A 87 5.82 -17.60 4.94
CA ASN A 87 6.23 -18.81 4.24
C ASN A 87 7.35 -18.48 3.24
N PRO A 88 8.61 -18.87 3.49
CA PRO A 88 9.74 -18.58 2.60
C PRO A 88 9.55 -19.09 1.16
N ALA A 89 8.77 -20.15 0.97
CA ALA A 89 8.47 -20.69 -0.35
C ALA A 89 7.65 -19.72 -1.21
N ASP A 90 6.80 -18.89 -0.60
CA ASP A 90 5.91 -17.95 -1.29
C ASP A 90 6.59 -16.63 -1.62
N VAL A 91 7.75 -16.34 -1.01
CA VAL A 91 8.50 -15.09 -1.18
C VAL A 91 9.87 -15.29 -1.82
N THR A 92 10.08 -16.43 -2.49
CA THR A 92 11.27 -16.61 -3.33
C THR A 92 11.24 -15.65 -4.52
N GLU A 93 12.42 -15.28 -5.02
CA GLU A 93 12.61 -14.40 -6.17
C GLU A 93 11.76 -14.84 -7.37
N SER A 94 11.75 -16.16 -7.64
CA SER A 94 11.02 -16.75 -8.76
C SER A 94 9.50 -16.65 -8.61
N VAL A 95 8.99 -16.72 -7.37
CA VAL A 95 7.56 -16.66 -7.07
C VAL A 95 7.08 -15.23 -7.08
N LEU A 96 7.81 -14.30 -6.46
CA LEU A 96 7.49 -12.86 -6.48
C LEU A 96 7.41 -12.34 -7.91
N ARG A 97 8.43 -12.61 -8.73
CA ARG A 97 8.46 -12.19 -10.14
C ARG A 97 7.30 -12.76 -10.94
N ARG A 98 7.10 -14.08 -10.88
CA ARG A 98 6.07 -14.76 -11.67
C ARG A 98 4.67 -14.31 -11.27
N SER A 99 4.43 -14.18 -9.97
CA SER A 99 3.18 -13.67 -9.41
C SER A 99 2.91 -12.25 -9.89
N LEU A 100 3.91 -11.37 -9.84
CA LEU A 100 3.80 -9.99 -10.29
C LEU A 100 3.50 -9.91 -11.80
N VAL A 101 4.28 -10.61 -12.64
CA VAL A 101 4.09 -10.62 -14.10
C VAL A 101 2.73 -11.19 -14.48
N ALA A 102 2.32 -12.30 -13.85
CA ALA A 102 1.02 -12.91 -14.10
C ALA A 102 -0.13 -11.98 -13.68
N ALA A 103 -0.04 -11.37 -12.49
CA ALA A 103 -1.05 -10.45 -12.00
C ALA A 103 -1.16 -9.19 -12.87
N LEU A 104 -0.02 -8.66 -13.32
CA LEU A 104 0.05 -7.52 -14.24
C LEU A 104 -0.59 -7.84 -15.59
N ARG A 105 -0.27 -9.00 -16.18
CA ARG A 105 -0.82 -9.44 -17.47
C ARG A 105 -2.33 -9.69 -17.41
N LEU A 106 -2.80 -10.30 -16.32
CA LEU A 106 -4.20 -10.70 -16.18
C LEU A 106 -5.09 -9.61 -15.58
N GLY A 107 -4.51 -8.51 -15.09
CA GLY A 107 -5.26 -7.44 -14.41
C GLY A 107 -5.89 -7.90 -13.10
N THR A 108 -5.17 -8.74 -12.35
CA THR A 108 -5.67 -9.32 -11.09
C THR A 108 -4.94 -8.74 -9.88
N THR A 109 -5.46 -9.00 -8.69
CA THR A 109 -4.81 -8.56 -7.45
C THR A 109 -3.65 -9.48 -7.08
N MET A 110 -2.50 -8.88 -6.77
CA MET A 110 -1.40 -9.54 -6.06
C MET A 110 -1.45 -9.12 -4.59
N THR A 111 -1.68 -10.08 -3.69
CA THR A 111 -1.74 -9.85 -2.25
C THR A 111 -0.51 -10.42 -1.56
N LEU A 112 0.22 -9.57 -0.83
CA LEU A 112 1.28 -10.00 0.09
C LEU A 112 0.76 -9.91 1.52
N CYS A 113 0.55 -11.07 2.14
CA CYS A 113 0.03 -11.19 3.50
C CYS A 113 1.18 -11.27 4.50
N LEU A 114 1.37 -10.20 5.27
CA LEU A 114 2.30 -10.14 6.41
C LEU A 114 1.70 -10.80 7.66
N ASP A 115 0.37 -11.01 7.70
CA ASP A 115 -0.34 -11.60 8.83
C ASP A 115 0.08 -10.95 10.17
N LYS A 116 0.76 -11.70 11.05
CA LYS A 116 1.21 -11.22 12.37
C LYS A 116 2.69 -10.83 12.41
N LEU A 117 3.35 -10.66 11.26
CA LEU A 117 4.75 -10.26 11.19
C LEU A 117 4.90 -8.76 11.48
N ALA A 118 5.09 -8.44 12.76
CA ALA A 118 5.34 -7.07 13.20
C ALA A 118 6.71 -6.55 12.70
N GLY A 119 6.75 -5.29 12.25
CA GLY A 119 7.99 -4.60 11.88
C GLY A 119 8.62 -5.02 10.54
N LEU A 120 8.03 -5.98 9.81
CA LEU A 120 8.54 -6.40 8.51
C LEU A 120 8.16 -5.43 7.40
N GLU A 121 9.10 -4.53 7.06
CA GLU A 121 8.92 -3.54 5.99
C GLU A 121 8.88 -4.18 4.61
N LEU A 122 8.06 -3.62 3.72
CA LEU A 122 7.95 -4.09 2.34
C LEU A 122 9.28 -3.99 1.56
N ASP A 123 10.15 -3.06 1.93
CA ASP A 123 11.49 -2.88 1.36
C ASP A 123 12.34 -4.15 1.36
N HIS A 124 12.09 -5.10 2.28
CA HIS A 124 12.82 -6.37 2.32
C HIS A 124 12.57 -7.28 1.11
N PHE A 125 11.45 -7.08 0.41
CA PHE A 125 11.09 -7.88 -0.76
C PHE A 125 11.54 -7.25 -2.07
N PHE A 126 11.95 -5.97 -2.07
CA PHE A 126 12.24 -5.27 -3.31
C PHE A 126 13.60 -5.66 -3.90
N SER A 127 13.60 -5.81 -5.21
CA SER A 127 14.78 -6.00 -6.04
C SER A 127 14.45 -5.62 -7.47
N ASP A 128 15.36 -4.89 -8.12
CA ASP A 128 15.18 -4.44 -9.50
C ASP A 128 15.04 -5.61 -10.49
N GLU A 129 15.55 -6.79 -10.14
CA GLU A 129 15.57 -7.97 -11.03
C GLU A 129 14.28 -8.82 -10.98
N TRP A 130 13.54 -8.79 -9.88
CA TRP A 130 12.37 -9.67 -9.69
C TRP A 130 11.15 -9.02 -9.04
N PHE A 131 11.32 -7.96 -8.25
CA PHE A 131 10.22 -7.28 -7.57
C PHE A 131 10.56 -5.80 -7.33
N PRO A 132 10.49 -4.96 -8.39
CA PRO A 132 10.98 -3.59 -8.33
C PRO A 132 10.09 -2.72 -7.43
N SER A 133 10.70 -1.81 -6.67
CA SER A 133 9.96 -0.92 -5.75
C SER A 133 8.96 0.02 -6.45
N GLN A 134 9.17 0.23 -7.75
CA GLN A 134 8.31 0.98 -8.67
C GLN A 134 6.91 0.37 -8.78
N VAL A 135 6.74 -0.92 -8.41
CA VAL A 135 5.42 -1.57 -8.32
C VAL A 135 4.44 -0.80 -7.43
N LEU A 136 4.93 0.02 -6.49
CA LEU A 136 4.09 0.85 -5.63
C LEU A 136 3.56 2.11 -6.32
N ASN A 137 4.12 2.51 -7.46
CA ASN A 137 3.71 3.66 -8.24
C ASN A 137 3.17 3.19 -9.59
N ARG A 138 1.85 3.27 -9.76
CA ARG A 138 1.15 2.82 -10.98
C ARG A 138 1.69 3.47 -12.26
N HIS A 139 2.02 4.76 -12.21
CA HIS A 139 2.50 5.51 -13.38
C HIS A 139 3.94 5.15 -13.75
N GLU A 140 4.75 4.77 -12.77
CA GLU A 140 6.10 4.30 -13.04
C GLU A 140 6.08 2.84 -13.49
N PHE A 141 5.28 2.00 -12.85
CA PHE A 141 5.23 0.57 -13.16
C PHE A 141 4.60 0.25 -14.50
N SER A 142 3.81 1.14 -15.10
CA SER A 142 3.27 0.96 -16.45
C SER A 142 4.32 1.13 -17.55
N LYS A 143 5.48 1.71 -17.23
CA LYS A 143 6.56 2.00 -18.18
C LYS A 143 7.30 0.72 -18.60
N PRO A 144 7.49 0.46 -19.91
CA PRO A 144 8.18 -0.73 -20.41
C PRO A 144 9.55 -0.97 -19.79
N GLU A 145 10.28 0.09 -19.47
CA GLU A 145 11.62 0.02 -18.87
C GLU A 145 11.61 -0.66 -17.51
N VAL A 146 10.47 -0.68 -16.81
CA VAL A 146 10.33 -1.27 -15.48
C VAL A 146 9.84 -2.71 -15.54
N TRP A 147 8.80 -3.01 -16.32
CA TRP A 147 8.21 -4.35 -16.35
C TRP A 147 8.85 -5.29 -17.38
N ALA A 148 9.42 -4.79 -18.48
CA ALA A 148 10.01 -5.65 -19.51
C ALA A 148 11.19 -6.50 -18.99
N PRO A 149 12.09 -5.99 -18.13
CA PRO A 149 13.17 -6.80 -17.55
C PRO A 149 12.69 -7.99 -16.68
N LEU A 150 11.44 -7.93 -16.19
CA LEU A 150 10.85 -8.99 -15.38
C LEU A 150 10.39 -10.18 -16.23
N LEU A 151 10.20 -9.99 -17.54
CA LEU A 151 9.77 -11.04 -18.45
C LEU A 151 10.91 -12.05 -18.67
N ARG A 152 10.61 -13.34 -18.59
CA ARG A 152 11.57 -14.40 -18.88
C ARG A 152 11.29 -14.96 -20.27
N PRO A 153 12.29 -14.98 -21.18
CA PRO A 153 12.11 -15.50 -22.53
C PRO A 153 11.57 -16.93 -22.54
N LEU A 154 10.79 -17.26 -23.57
CA LEU A 154 10.48 -18.65 -23.94
C LEU A 154 11.76 -19.35 -24.44
N THR A 155 12.65 -19.71 -23.52
CA THR A 155 13.84 -20.51 -23.83
C THR A 155 13.69 -21.90 -23.20
N GLY A 156 13.03 -22.81 -23.91
CA GLY A 156 12.92 -24.21 -23.47
C GLY A 156 11.96 -25.06 -24.30
N LYS A 157 12.22 -26.38 -24.37
CA LYS A 157 11.42 -27.40 -25.08
C LYS A 157 9.99 -27.60 -24.54
N GLN A 158 9.55 -26.80 -23.57
CA GLN A 158 8.29 -27.01 -22.83
C GLN A 158 7.30 -25.84 -22.92
N GLY A 159 7.55 -24.81 -23.73
CA GLY A 159 6.57 -23.74 -23.96
C GLY A 159 6.27 -22.86 -22.73
N GLU A 160 7.04 -22.99 -21.65
CA GLU A 160 6.97 -22.10 -20.49
C GLU A 160 7.85 -20.87 -20.72
N GLY A 161 7.26 -19.69 -20.59
CA GLY A 161 7.94 -18.40 -20.64
C GLY A 161 6.94 -17.27 -20.88
N ASP A 162 7.40 -16.04 -20.63
CA ASP A 162 6.62 -14.84 -20.81
C ASP A 162 6.65 -14.41 -22.30
N PRO A 163 5.58 -13.80 -22.82
CA PRO A 163 5.61 -13.27 -24.18
C PRO A 163 6.71 -12.21 -24.30
N ASP A 164 7.17 -11.97 -25.52
CA ASP A 164 8.09 -10.85 -25.79
C ASP A 164 7.50 -9.52 -25.30
N ALA A 165 8.35 -8.59 -24.90
CA ALA A 165 7.90 -7.30 -24.38
C ALA A 165 7.00 -6.54 -25.37
N SER A 166 7.20 -6.69 -26.67
CA SER A 166 6.34 -6.09 -27.70
C SER A 166 4.90 -6.65 -27.73
N LEU A 167 4.69 -7.86 -27.19
CA LEU A 167 3.41 -8.56 -27.14
C LEU A 167 2.83 -8.61 -25.71
N PHE A 168 3.58 -8.18 -24.71
CA PHE A 168 3.12 -8.08 -23.34
C PHE A 168 2.29 -6.81 -23.16
N LEU A 169 1.04 -6.97 -22.74
CA LEU A 169 0.11 -5.87 -22.49
C LEU A 169 -0.16 -5.81 -20.98
N PRO A 170 0.52 -4.90 -20.23
CA PRO A 170 0.22 -4.66 -18.84
C PRO A 170 -1.24 -4.21 -18.68
N SER A 171 -1.96 -4.81 -17.72
CA SER A 171 -3.33 -4.43 -17.45
C SER A 171 -3.41 -3.34 -16.39
N ASP A 172 -4.13 -2.28 -16.73
CA ASP A 172 -4.52 -1.21 -15.82
C ASP A 172 -5.41 -1.66 -14.64
N ALA A 173 -5.97 -2.87 -14.70
CA ALA A 173 -6.76 -3.43 -13.61
C ALA A 173 -5.89 -4.07 -12.51
N PHE A 174 -4.56 -4.20 -12.72
CA PHE A 174 -3.64 -4.74 -11.73
C PHE A 174 -3.67 -3.95 -10.41
N LYS A 175 -3.75 -4.69 -9.30
CA LYS A 175 -3.72 -4.14 -7.95
C LYS A 175 -2.68 -4.87 -7.11
N PHE A 176 -1.79 -4.12 -6.47
CA PHE A 176 -0.94 -4.65 -5.41
C PHE A 176 -1.57 -4.35 -4.06
N VAL A 177 -1.65 -5.34 -3.18
CA VAL A 177 -2.26 -5.21 -1.84
C VAL A 177 -1.32 -5.79 -0.80
N VAL A 178 -1.09 -5.05 0.29
CA VAL A 178 -0.44 -5.57 1.48
C VAL A 178 -1.49 -5.80 2.55
N LEU A 179 -1.48 -6.98 3.17
CA LEU A 179 -2.42 -7.35 4.22
C LEU A 179 -1.67 -7.66 5.51
N CYS A 180 -2.00 -6.90 6.55
CA CYS A 180 -1.61 -7.16 7.94
C CYS A 180 -2.84 -7.67 8.71
N GLY A 181 -2.60 -8.51 9.71
CA GLY A 181 -3.60 -8.79 10.75
C GLY A 181 -3.84 -7.56 11.63
N ASN A 182 -4.37 -7.77 12.84
CA ASN A 182 -4.59 -6.71 13.82
C ASN A 182 -3.28 -6.22 14.48
N ILE A 183 -2.34 -5.74 13.67
CA ILE A 183 -1.05 -5.18 14.09
C ILE A 183 -0.81 -3.89 13.31
N SER A 184 -0.19 -2.91 13.96
CA SER A 184 0.23 -1.67 13.30
C SER A 184 1.23 -1.97 12.18
N PRO A 185 0.96 -1.52 10.95
CA PRO A 185 1.91 -1.69 9.85
C PRO A 185 3.21 -0.93 10.11
N PRO A 186 4.33 -1.41 9.55
CA PRO A 186 5.59 -0.69 9.59
C PRO A 186 5.49 0.71 8.97
N PRO A 187 6.20 1.72 9.51
CA PRO A 187 6.00 3.13 9.17
C PRO A 187 6.33 3.45 7.72
N ARG A 188 7.41 2.90 7.13
CA ARG A 188 7.77 3.21 5.74
C ARG A 188 6.77 2.62 4.75
N THR A 189 6.28 1.42 5.05
CA THR A 189 5.19 0.79 4.29
C THR A 189 3.90 1.62 4.39
N LEU A 190 3.57 2.12 5.58
CA LEU A 190 2.40 2.98 5.82
C LEU A 190 2.45 4.28 5.00
N GLU A 191 3.61 4.95 4.95
CA GLU A 191 3.78 6.21 4.22
C GLU A 191 3.53 6.08 2.71
N ARG A 192 3.88 4.93 2.13
CA ARG A 192 3.83 4.69 0.69
C ARG A 192 2.50 4.10 0.19
N MET A 193 1.59 3.73 1.09
CA MET A 193 0.37 3.00 0.76
C MET A 193 -0.88 3.68 1.35
N CYS A 194 -2.06 3.34 0.83
CA CYS A 194 -3.33 3.82 1.36
C CYS A 194 -3.82 2.88 2.47
N LEU A 195 -3.90 3.36 3.71
CA LEU A 195 -4.36 2.55 4.83
C LEU A 195 -5.87 2.28 4.74
N ILE A 196 -6.25 1.01 4.81
CA ILE A 196 -7.62 0.52 4.94
C ILE A 196 -7.75 -0.31 6.22
N ARG A 197 -8.64 0.08 7.13
CA ARG A 197 -8.97 -0.68 8.34
C ARG A 197 -10.27 -1.44 8.13
N VAL A 198 -10.20 -2.77 8.22
CA VAL A 198 -11.36 -3.65 8.14
C VAL A 198 -11.82 -4.00 9.54
N GLN A 199 -13.01 -3.54 9.89
CA GLN A 199 -13.60 -3.65 11.24
C GLN A 199 -14.92 -4.43 11.19
N SER A 200 -15.40 -4.87 12.37
CA SER A 200 -16.71 -5.52 12.45
C SER A 200 -17.83 -4.48 12.25
N GLN A 201 -19.04 -4.95 11.93
CA GLN A 201 -20.19 -4.05 11.79
C GLN A 201 -20.55 -3.35 13.10
N ASP A 202 -20.28 -3.99 14.24
CA ASP A 202 -20.62 -3.46 15.56
C ASP A 202 -19.68 -2.31 15.95
N THR A 203 -18.37 -2.44 15.72
CA THR A 203 -17.38 -1.38 16.00
C THR A 203 -17.62 -0.11 15.16
N MET A 204 -18.11 -0.29 13.93
CA MET A 204 -18.46 0.82 13.04
C MET A 204 -19.68 1.61 13.52
N LYS A 205 -20.68 0.95 14.11
CA LYS A 205 -21.87 1.63 14.64
C LYS A 205 -21.53 2.48 15.86
N ASP A 206 -20.73 1.93 16.77
CA ASP A 206 -20.28 2.64 17.96
C ASP A 206 -19.46 3.91 17.59
N SER A 207 -18.59 3.80 16.59
CA SER A 207 -17.79 4.93 16.08
C SER A 207 -18.65 6.03 15.42
N GLN A 208 -19.79 5.66 14.84
CA GLN A 208 -20.68 6.58 14.14
C GLN A 208 -21.64 7.27 15.11
N ASP A 209 -22.13 6.55 16.13
CA ASP A 209 -22.97 7.11 17.20
C ASP A 209 -22.22 8.12 18.07
N ASP A 210 -20.93 7.89 18.34
CA ASP A 210 -20.08 8.85 19.07
C ASP A 210 -19.89 10.18 18.31
N THR A 211 -19.83 10.14 16.96
CA THR A 211 -19.78 11.36 16.14
C THR A 211 -21.13 12.03 15.91
N ALA A 212 -22.24 11.29 15.98
CA ALA A 212 -23.58 11.81 15.73
C ALA A 212 -24.21 12.48 16.97
N GLY A 213 -23.79 12.14 18.19
CA GLY A 213 -24.35 12.66 19.43
C GLY A 213 -23.79 14.00 19.93
N GLY A 214 -22.60 14.43 19.47
CA GLY A 214 -21.87 15.54 20.10
C GLY A 214 -21.85 16.88 19.35
N SER A 215 -22.05 16.89 18.03
CA SER A 215 -21.66 18.04 17.21
C SER A 215 -22.75 19.11 17.05
N VAL A 216 -24.03 18.74 17.03
CA VAL A 216 -25.12 19.70 16.74
C VAL A 216 -25.74 20.30 18.01
N ALA A 217 -25.83 19.53 19.10
CA ALA A 217 -26.38 20.02 20.37
C ALA A 217 -25.46 21.06 21.04
N ALA A 218 -24.14 20.89 20.94
CA ALA A 218 -23.16 21.84 21.45
C ALA A 218 -23.14 23.15 20.64
N ALA A 219 -23.47 23.11 19.35
CA ALA A 219 -23.51 24.29 18.48
C ALA A 219 -24.78 25.15 18.65
N LEU A 220 -25.84 24.62 19.27
CA LEU A 220 -27.13 25.30 19.41
C LEU A 220 -27.46 25.78 20.84
N GLY A 221 -26.58 25.54 21.82
CA GLY A 221 -26.71 26.13 23.16
C GLY A 221 -27.98 25.74 23.93
N LEU A 222 -28.68 24.68 23.53
CA LEU A 222 -29.88 24.20 24.21
C LEU A 222 -29.47 23.24 25.32
N ARG A 223 -29.29 23.79 26.54
CA ARG A 223 -29.30 22.98 27.76
C ARG A 223 -30.70 22.41 27.94
N GLU A 224 -30.83 21.09 27.85
CA GLU A 224 -32.03 20.40 28.31
C GLU A 224 -32.23 20.68 29.81
N VAL A 225 -33.39 21.24 30.13
CA VAL A 225 -33.88 21.36 31.49
C VAL A 225 -34.42 19.99 31.89
N SER A 226 -33.74 19.30 32.79
CA SER A 226 -34.29 18.12 33.46
C SER A 226 -35.49 18.53 34.30
N SER A 227 -36.68 18.04 33.96
CA SER A 227 -37.84 18.07 34.86
C SER A 227 -37.90 16.76 35.65
N VAL A 228 -38.01 16.92 36.96
CA VAL A 228 -38.21 15.93 38.03
C VAL A 228 -39.36 14.96 37.75
#